data_AF-A0A9E1QCH4-F1
#
_entry.id   AF-A0A9E1QCH4-F1
#
_cell.length_a   1.000
_cell.length_b   1.000
_cell.length_c   1.000
_cell.angle_alpha   90.00
_cell.angle_beta   90.00
_cell.angle_gamma   90.00
#
_symmetry.space_group_name_H-M   'P 1'
#
loop_
_entity.id
_entity.type
_entity.pdbx_description
1 polymer ?
#
loop_
_entity_poly.entity_id
_entity_poly.type
_entity_poly.pdbx_seq_one_letter_code
_entity_poly.pdbx_strand_id
1 'polypeptide(L)'
;MRKFGLMAVFVAPLFSVSLATSPAQAEPQMLGVVQTASAVPLHCTGGNCTAELSSICLHEQRATPTSGHPYTAFNADAISVTGTRADGTQVSLRAADVLKFAAARGFHTVRVDVPDAVRQAHGLVALAVKVEQPLTLIPGKSGADSDDPLTDADIELGAGPMRATATAIVDRNGDTMHAGQILARMIDALPRHGRADTEARAGLWDTAAVSHVPSHSRTGVHKARTAYNRCYRQTRIGDKNLRGCLAEAHDGLVLDLNQTYWDAVKAGS
;
A
#
# COMPACT_ATOMS: atom_id res chain seq x y z
N MET A 1 -83.25 23.69 28.93
CA MET A 1 -82.22 24.14 27.96
C MET A 1 -80.86 24.15 28.65
N ARG A 2 -79.94 23.25 28.26
CA ARG A 2 -78.49 23.36 28.52
C ARG A 2 -77.79 22.36 27.59
N LYS A 3 -77.07 22.89 26.60
CA LYS A 3 -76.33 22.13 25.57
C LYS A 3 -74.98 21.70 26.15
N PHE A 4 -74.66 20.41 26.11
CA PHE A 4 -73.30 19.89 26.31
C PHE A 4 -72.62 19.78 24.95
N GLY A 5 -71.49 20.47 24.77
CA GLY A 5 -70.65 20.37 23.58
C GLY A 5 -69.59 19.27 23.77
N LEU A 6 -69.54 18.32 22.83
CA LEU A 6 -68.44 17.37 22.68
C LEU A 6 -67.23 18.10 22.06
N MET A 7 -66.07 18.01 22.71
CA MET A 7 -64.79 18.48 22.18
C MET A 7 -64.05 17.27 21.60
N ALA A 8 -63.85 17.24 20.28
CA ALA A 8 -63.10 16.20 19.59
C ALA A 8 -61.60 16.57 19.59
N VAL A 9 -60.77 15.73 20.19
CA VAL A 9 -59.30 15.86 20.18
C VAL A 9 -58.76 15.12 18.95
N PHE A 10 -58.20 15.86 18.00
CA PHE A 10 -57.44 15.30 16.88
C PHE A 10 -55.99 15.04 17.35
N VAL A 11 -55.59 13.78 17.41
CA VAL A 11 -54.20 13.37 17.63
C VAL A 11 -53.53 13.22 16.26
N ALA A 12 -52.61 14.11 15.93
CA ALA A 12 -51.80 14.03 14.71
C ALA A 12 -50.59 13.10 14.95
N PRO A 13 -50.29 12.13 14.06
CA PRO A 13 -49.10 11.31 14.18
C PRO A 13 -47.87 12.09 13.70
N LEU A 14 -46.93 12.33 14.63
CA LEU A 14 -45.59 12.85 14.33
C LEU A 14 -44.77 11.74 13.65
N PHE A 15 -44.62 11.82 12.32
CA PHE A 15 -43.64 11.04 11.57
C PHE A 15 -42.24 11.61 11.86
N SER A 16 -41.48 10.96 12.74
CA SER A 16 -40.05 11.24 12.95
C SER A 16 -39.26 10.79 11.73
N VAL A 17 -38.86 11.73 10.89
CA VAL A 17 -37.89 11.50 9.81
C VAL A 17 -36.50 11.36 10.45
N SER A 18 -36.04 10.13 10.64
CA SER A 18 -34.66 9.85 11.02
C SER A 18 -33.74 10.16 9.83
N LEU A 19 -33.09 11.32 9.85
CA LEU A 19 -31.98 11.63 8.96
C LEU A 19 -30.84 10.65 9.30
N ALA A 20 -30.57 9.70 8.42
CA ALA A 20 -29.39 8.86 8.50
C ALA A 20 -28.16 9.73 8.26
N THR A 21 -27.52 10.19 9.33
CA THR A 21 -26.18 10.77 9.26
C THR A 21 -25.20 9.64 9.00
N SER A 22 -24.81 9.45 7.74
CA SER A 22 -23.65 8.62 7.43
C SER A 22 -22.45 9.20 8.17
N PRO A 23 -21.65 8.40 8.89
CA PRO A 23 -20.43 8.90 9.50
C PRO A 23 -19.50 9.40 8.39
N ALA A 24 -19.21 10.69 8.41
CA ALA A 24 -18.19 11.26 7.55
C ALA A 24 -16.85 10.63 7.90
N GLN A 25 -16.12 10.16 6.88
CA GLN A 25 -14.80 9.60 7.06
C GLN A 25 -13.76 10.68 6.74
N ALA A 26 -12.93 11.02 7.73
CA ALA A 26 -11.75 11.85 7.53
C ALA A 26 -10.87 11.28 6.41
N GLU A 27 -10.18 12.14 5.66
CA GLU A 27 -9.21 11.70 4.67
C GLU A 27 -8.10 10.88 5.35
N PRO A 28 -7.76 9.69 4.80
CA PRO A 28 -6.68 8.89 5.35
C PRO A 28 -5.36 9.66 5.41
N GLN A 29 -4.41 9.10 6.13
CA GLN A 29 -3.04 9.62 6.18
C GLN A 29 -2.31 9.64 4.81
N MET A 30 -1.32 10.53 4.69
CA MET A 30 -0.29 10.47 3.65
C MET A 30 0.62 9.26 3.87
N LEU A 31 1.11 8.68 2.79
CA LEU A 31 2.01 7.53 2.82
C LEU A 31 3.40 7.88 2.30
N GLY A 32 4.42 7.42 3.01
CA GLY A 32 5.79 7.40 2.51
C GLY A 32 6.09 6.04 1.89
N VAL A 33 6.32 5.98 0.57
CA VAL A 33 6.75 4.74 -0.10
C VAL A 33 8.25 4.60 0.05
N VAL A 34 8.69 3.43 0.48
CA VAL A 34 10.10 3.16 0.76
C VAL A 34 10.88 2.99 -0.54
N GLN A 35 12.09 3.56 -0.58
CA GLN A 35 13.01 3.41 -1.70
C GLN A 35 13.32 1.92 -1.95
N THR A 36 13.17 1.48 -3.19
CA THR A 36 13.37 0.07 -3.55
C THR A 36 14.84 -0.21 -3.83
N ALA A 37 15.40 -1.28 -3.26
CA ALA A 37 16.80 -1.64 -3.47
C ALA A 37 17.12 -2.00 -4.94
N SER A 38 16.13 -2.52 -5.66
CA SER A 38 16.21 -2.81 -7.10
C SER A 38 14.84 -2.67 -7.74
N ALA A 39 14.80 -2.68 -9.07
CA ALA A 39 13.55 -2.65 -9.82
C ALA A 39 12.63 -3.80 -9.36
N VAL A 40 11.35 -3.50 -9.19
CA VAL A 40 10.30 -4.41 -8.78
C VAL A 40 9.50 -4.77 -10.03
N PRO A 41 9.51 -6.05 -10.45
CA PRO A 41 8.74 -6.48 -11.62
C PRO A 41 7.23 -6.38 -11.34
N LEU A 42 6.47 -6.00 -12.36
CA LEU A 42 5.00 -6.00 -12.29
C LEU A 42 4.47 -7.33 -12.81
N HIS A 43 3.48 -7.87 -12.10
CA HIS A 43 2.77 -9.08 -12.50
C HIS A 43 1.51 -8.71 -13.28
N CYS A 44 1.47 -9.08 -14.56
CA CYS A 44 0.35 -8.78 -15.46
C CYS A 44 -0.70 -9.89 -15.44
N THR A 45 -1.86 -9.59 -14.87
CA THR A 45 -3.03 -10.50 -14.84
C THR A 45 -4.33 -9.68 -14.93
N GLY A 46 -5.34 -10.21 -15.61
CA GLY A 46 -6.67 -9.59 -15.62
C GLY A 46 -6.70 -8.15 -16.16
N GLY A 47 -5.87 -7.83 -17.17
CA GLY A 47 -5.85 -6.53 -17.83
C GLY A 47 -5.02 -5.44 -17.14
N ASN A 48 -4.39 -5.74 -16.00
CA ASN A 48 -3.49 -4.83 -15.30
C ASN A 48 -2.17 -5.52 -14.95
N CYS A 49 -1.10 -4.75 -14.93
CA CYS A 49 0.21 -5.12 -14.40
C CYS A 49 0.37 -4.46 -13.04
N THR A 50 0.61 -5.26 -12.00
CA THR A 50 0.58 -4.77 -10.62
C THR A 50 1.80 -5.22 -9.83
N ALA A 51 2.24 -4.38 -8.89
CA ALA A 51 3.19 -4.76 -7.84
C ALA A 51 2.79 -4.10 -6.52
N GLU A 52 3.23 -4.65 -5.41
CA GLU A 52 3.09 -4.10 -4.08
C GLU A 52 4.42 -3.52 -3.60
N LEU A 53 4.38 -2.29 -3.11
CA LEU A 53 5.53 -1.58 -2.56
C LEU A 53 5.30 -1.34 -1.07
N SER A 54 6.36 -1.51 -0.26
CA SER A 54 6.30 -1.19 1.17
C SER A 54 6.12 0.32 1.35
N SER A 55 5.21 0.69 2.25
CA SER A 55 4.92 2.07 2.60
C SER A 55 4.77 2.22 4.11
N ILE A 56 4.86 3.46 4.59
CA ILE A 56 4.68 3.82 5.99
C ILE A 56 3.63 4.92 6.15
N CYS A 57 3.10 5.02 7.37
CA CYS A 57 2.24 6.11 7.78
C CYS A 57 3.05 7.36 8.10
N LEU A 58 2.76 8.49 7.44
CA LEU A 58 3.34 9.75 7.88
C LEU A 58 2.56 10.34 9.07
N HIS A 59 1.23 10.29 9.07
CA HIS A 59 0.39 10.92 10.10
C HIS A 59 -0.24 9.92 11.08
N GLU A 60 0.40 9.63 12.22
CA GLU A 60 -0.06 8.62 13.19
C GLU A 60 -1.53 8.80 13.62
N GLN A 61 -1.96 10.06 13.82
CA GLN A 61 -3.29 10.38 14.34
C GLN A 61 -4.39 10.35 13.27
N ARG A 62 -4.05 10.11 12.00
CA ARG A 62 -5.04 10.00 10.91
C ARG A 62 -5.44 8.54 10.68
N ALA A 63 -6.65 8.35 10.16
CA ALA A 63 -7.18 7.02 9.89
C ALA A 63 -6.26 6.19 8.99
N THR A 64 -6.17 4.88 9.28
CA THR A 64 -5.49 3.92 8.42
C THR A 64 -6.29 3.74 7.13
N PRO A 65 -5.66 3.81 5.94
CA PRO A 65 -6.38 3.67 4.69
C PRO A 65 -6.96 2.27 4.52
N THR A 66 -8.18 2.20 4.01
CA THR A 66 -8.79 0.94 3.60
C THR A 66 -8.18 0.44 2.30
N SER A 67 -8.13 -0.87 2.10
CA SER A 67 -7.67 -1.46 0.83
C SER A 67 -8.46 -0.88 -0.36
N GLY A 68 -7.75 -0.55 -1.44
CA GLY A 68 -8.29 0.08 -2.64
C GLY A 68 -8.42 1.60 -2.58
N HIS A 69 -8.17 2.24 -1.43
CA HIS A 69 -8.23 3.70 -1.34
C HIS A 69 -7.17 4.34 -2.27
N PRO A 70 -7.56 5.27 -3.17
CA PRO A 70 -6.67 5.80 -4.19
C PRO A 70 -5.67 6.81 -3.63
N TYR A 71 -4.52 6.93 -4.28
CA TYR A 71 -3.47 7.87 -3.92
C TYR A 71 -2.88 8.55 -5.18
N THR A 72 -2.38 9.76 -4.98
CA THR A 72 -1.62 10.52 -5.99
C THR A 72 -0.21 10.74 -5.50
N ALA A 73 0.78 10.60 -6.38
CA ALA A 73 2.16 10.92 -6.05
C ALA A 73 2.37 12.43 -5.93
N PHE A 74 2.90 12.89 -4.79
CA PHE A 74 3.30 14.29 -4.61
C PHE A 74 4.54 14.63 -5.46
N ASN A 75 5.53 13.72 -5.44
CA ASN A 75 6.77 13.81 -6.18
C ASN A 75 6.91 12.60 -7.14
N ALA A 76 6.16 12.64 -8.24
CA ALA A 76 6.06 11.53 -9.20
C ALA A 76 7.38 11.19 -9.92
N ASP A 77 8.37 12.09 -9.90
CA ASP A 77 9.73 11.89 -10.41
C ASP A 77 10.60 11.00 -9.51
N ALA A 78 10.18 10.75 -8.26
CA ALA A 78 10.86 9.83 -7.35
C ALA A 78 10.69 8.35 -7.71
N ILE A 79 9.81 8.03 -8.67
CA ILE A 79 9.56 6.67 -9.15
C ILE A 79 9.72 6.60 -10.66
N SER A 80 10.45 5.60 -11.12
CA SER A 80 10.62 5.29 -12.55
C SER A 80 9.81 4.06 -12.93
N VAL A 81 9.35 4.04 -14.18
CA VAL A 81 8.69 2.90 -14.80
C VAL A 81 9.49 2.51 -16.03
N THR A 82 9.94 1.26 -16.08
CA THR A 82 10.69 0.73 -17.22
C THR A 82 9.94 -0.46 -17.81
N GLY A 83 9.92 -0.50 -19.14
CA GLY A 83 9.45 -1.63 -19.92
C GLY A 83 10.59 -2.31 -20.64
N THR A 84 10.49 -3.62 -20.81
CA THR A 84 11.44 -4.40 -21.61
C THR A 84 10.72 -4.96 -22.83
N ARG A 85 11.29 -4.79 -24.03
CA ARG A 85 10.80 -5.42 -25.27
C ARG A 85 11.32 -6.83 -25.44
N ALA A 86 10.77 -7.58 -26.40
CA ALA A 86 11.20 -8.95 -26.69
C ALA A 86 12.68 -9.05 -27.11
N ASP A 87 13.24 -7.98 -27.69
CA ASP A 87 14.66 -7.88 -28.07
C ASP A 87 15.58 -7.48 -26.89
N GLY A 88 15.03 -7.31 -25.69
CA GLY A 88 15.76 -6.90 -24.49
C GLY A 88 15.93 -5.38 -24.32
N THR A 89 15.51 -4.56 -25.30
CA THR A 89 15.60 -3.10 -25.22
C THR A 89 14.72 -2.57 -24.10
N GLN A 90 15.27 -1.67 -23.29
CA GLN A 90 14.51 -0.97 -22.25
C GLN A 90 13.87 0.33 -22.77
N VAL A 91 12.66 0.60 -22.29
CA VAL A 91 11.87 1.79 -22.58
C VAL A 91 11.50 2.45 -21.27
N SER A 92 11.81 3.73 -21.11
CA SER A 92 11.33 4.51 -19.97
C SER A 92 9.92 5.02 -20.27
N LEU A 93 9.00 4.83 -19.31
CA LEU A 93 7.64 5.37 -19.35
C LEU A 93 7.53 6.49 -18.30
N ARG A 94 6.76 7.53 -18.62
CA ARG A 94 6.54 8.63 -17.69
C ARG A 94 5.59 8.14 -16.59
N ALA A 95 6.11 8.02 -15.35
CA ALA A 95 5.37 7.46 -14.22
C ALA A 95 4.00 8.13 -14.00
N ALA A 96 3.95 9.46 -14.07
CA ALA A 96 2.73 10.26 -13.90
C ALA A 96 1.62 9.94 -14.91
N ASP A 97 1.95 9.41 -16.09
CA ASP A 97 0.95 9.10 -17.13
C ASP A 97 0.39 7.68 -16.98
N VAL A 98 1.16 6.75 -16.39
CA VAL A 98 0.89 5.31 -16.48
C VAL A 98 0.63 4.64 -15.14
N LEU A 99 1.11 5.21 -14.03
CA LEU A 99 0.95 4.63 -12.70
C LEU A 99 -0.33 5.11 -12.03
N LYS A 100 -1.00 4.16 -11.37
CA LYS A 100 -2.00 4.43 -10.35
C LYS A 100 -1.55 3.82 -9.04
N PHE A 101 -1.87 4.49 -7.94
CA PHE A 101 -1.55 4.03 -6.59
C PHE A 101 -2.84 3.80 -5.82
N ALA A 102 -2.88 2.72 -5.05
CA ALA A 102 -3.94 2.47 -4.09
C ALA A 102 -3.40 1.73 -2.86
N ALA A 103 -3.95 1.99 -1.68
CA ALA A 103 -3.61 1.20 -0.49
C ALA A 103 -3.92 -0.29 -0.75
N ALA A 104 -2.99 -1.19 -0.43
CA ALA A 104 -3.19 -2.62 -0.57
C ALA A 104 -3.61 -3.25 0.76
N ARG A 105 -2.86 -2.95 1.83
CA ARG A 105 -3.07 -3.48 3.19
C ARG A 105 -2.72 -2.42 4.23
N GLY A 106 -3.71 -1.63 4.63
CA GLY A 106 -3.48 -0.50 5.52
C GLY A 106 -2.42 0.43 4.96
N PHE A 107 -1.61 1.01 5.85
CA PHE A 107 -0.50 1.89 5.46
C PHE A 107 0.79 1.14 5.10
N HIS A 108 0.90 -0.17 5.39
CA HIS A 108 2.15 -0.93 5.22
C HIS A 108 2.50 -1.19 3.77
N THR A 109 1.50 -1.15 2.88
CA THR A 109 1.68 -1.52 1.48
C THR A 109 0.79 -0.70 0.57
N VAL A 110 1.38 -0.16 -0.48
CA VAL A 110 0.67 0.43 -1.62
C VAL A 110 0.79 -0.50 -2.83
N ARG A 111 -0.30 -0.65 -3.57
CA ARG A 111 -0.29 -1.28 -4.90
C ARG A 111 -0.02 -0.22 -5.95
N VAL A 112 0.92 -0.52 -6.84
CA VAL A 112 1.07 0.19 -8.12
C VAL A 112 0.37 -0.60 -9.21
N ASP A 113 -0.35 0.11 -10.07
CA ASP A 113 -1.09 -0.46 -11.18
C ASP A 113 -0.71 0.25 -12.49
N VAL A 114 -0.40 -0.54 -13.52
CA VAL A 114 -0.25 -0.09 -14.92
C VAL A 114 -1.26 -0.85 -15.78
N PRO A 115 -2.11 -0.19 -16.57
CA PRO A 115 -3.02 -0.88 -17.48
C PRO A 115 -2.23 -1.73 -18.51
N ASP A 116 -2.64 -2.97 -18.75
CA ASP A 116 -1.95 -3.86 -19.70
C ASP A 116 -1.95 -3.29 -21.13
N ALA A 117 -2.91 -2.42 -21.46
CA ALA A 117 -2.93 -1.68 -22.71
C ALA A 117 -1.66 -0.85 -22.94
N VAL A 118 -1.03 -0.32 -21.88
CA VAL A 118 0.26 0.40 -21.98
C VAL A 118 1.35 -0.58 -22.42
N ARG A 119 1.39 -1.77 -21.81
CA ARG A 119 2.35 -2.83 -22.18
C ARG A 119 2.19 -3.21 -23.66
N GLN A 120 0.95 -3.43 -24.11
CA GLN A 120 0.63 -3.81 -25.48
C GLN A 120 0.97 -2.71 -26.48
N ALA A 121 0.58 -1.45 -26.21
CA ALA A 121 0.80 -0.31 -27.09
C ALA A 121 2.29 -0.03 -27.35
N HIS A 122 3.16 -0.33 -26.37
CA HIS A 122 4.60 -0.13 -26.47
C HIS A 122 5.38 -1.40 -26.87
N GLY A 123 4.70 -2.52 -27.15
CA GLY A 123 5.32 -3.79 -27.53
C GLY A 123 6.19 -4.41 -26.43
N LEU A 124 5.81 -4.21 -25.16
CA LEU A 124 6.58 -4.61 -23.99
C LEU A 124 6.21 -6.05 -23.57
N VAL A 125 7.22 -6.81 -23.16
CA VAL A 125 7.05 -8.18 -22.62
C VAL A 125 7.17 -8.21 -21.09
N ALA A 126 7.79 -7.20 -20.49
CA ALA A 126 7.86 -7.02 -19.05
C ALA A 126 7.77 -5.53 -18.66
N LEU A 127 7.30 -5.27 -17.45
CA LEU A 127 7.27 -3.95 -16.82
C LEU A 127 7.90 -4.06 -15.44
N ALA A 128 8.61 -3.01 -15.01
CA ALA A 128 9.13 -2.87 -13.67
C ALA A 128 8.98 -1.42 -13.19
N VAL A 129 8.88 -1.26 -11.87
CA VAL A 129 8.95 0.06 -11.21
C VAL A 129 10.17 0.12 -10.32
N LYS A 130 10.73 1.31 -10.12
CA LYS A 130 11.77 1.53 -9.12
C LYS A 130 11.53 2.85 -8.42
N VAL A 131 11.39 2.80 -7.10
CA VAL A 131 11.35 3.98 -6.26
C VAL A 131 12.81 4.39 -6.05
N GLU A 132 13.24 5.40 -6.79
CA GLU A 132 14.63 5.87 -6.84
C GLU A 132 14.94 6.81 -5.68
N GLN A 133 13.94 7.55 -5.21
CA GLN A 133 14.04 8.50 -4.12
C GLN A 133 12.83 8.35 -3.19
N PRO A 134 12.88 8.87 -1.95
CA PRO A 134 11.73 8.89 -1.05
C PRO A 134 10.47 9.44 -1.74
N LEU A 135 9.49 8.58 -2.00
CA LEU A 135 8.23 8.94 -2.64
C LEU A 135 7.17 9.21 -1.56
N THR A 136 6.40 10.27 -1.74
CA THR A 136 5.26 10.61 -0.88
C THR A 136 3.97 10.53 -1.68
N LEU A 137 2.95 9.92 -1.07
CA LEU A 137 1.62 9.78 -1.64
C LEU A 137 0.59 10.55 -0.83
N ILE A 138 -0.25 11.30 -1.54
CA ILE A 138 -1.38 12.04 -0.99
C ILE A 138 -2.65 11.20 -1.23
N PRO A 139 -3.47 10.96 -0.19
CA PRO A 139 -4.74 10.26 -0.35
C PRO A 139 -5.64 10.99 -1.34
N GLY A 140 -6.38 10.25 -2.16
CA GLY A 140 -7.48 10.82 -2.93
C GLY A 140 -8.64 11.18 -1.99
N LYS A 141 -9.49 12.12 -2.42
CA LYS A 141 -10.66 12.50 -1.63
C LYS A 141 -11.58 11.31 -1.37
N SER A 142 -11.92 11.08 -0.10
CA SER A 142 -12.95 10.12 0.32
C SER A 142 -14.34 10.70 0.03
N GLY A 143 -14.73 10.80 -1.25
CA GLY A 143 -16.02 11.37 -1.63
C GLY A 143 -16.13 12.89 -1.44
N ALA A 144 -17.32 13.44 -1.67
CA ALA A 144 -17.56 14.89 -1.62
C ALA A 144 -17.67 15.46 -0.19
N ASP A 145 -17.85 14.59 0.82
CA ASP A 145 -18.21 14.95 2.20
C ASP A 145 -17.13 14.51 3.22
N SER A 146 -15.84 14.68 2.89
CA SER A 146 -14.77 14.45 3.88
C SER A 146 -14.75 15.59 4.90
N ASP A 147 -15.02 15.29 6.16
CA ASP A 147 -15.09 16.27 7.27
C ASP A 147 -13.70 16.77 7.75
N ASP A 148 -12.60 16.18 7.27
CA ASP A 148 -11.23 16.55 7.65
C ASP A 148 -10.26 16.31 6.48
N PRO A 149 -10.30 17.16 5.43
CA PRO A 149 -9.38 17.08 4.32
C PRO A 149 -7.97 17.48 4.75
N LEU A 150 -6.95 16.93 4.08
CA LEU A 150 -5.59 17.43 4.26
C LEU A 150 -5.49 18.87 3.77
N THR A 151 -4.92 19.73 4.62
CA THR A 151 -4.56 21.10 4.23
C THR A 151 -3.23 21.12 3.48
N ASP A 152 -2.95 22.21 2.77
CA ASP A 152 -1.63 22.40 2.13
C ASP A 152 -0.49 22.34 3.15
N ALA A 153 -0.71 22.87 4.36
CA ALA A 153 0.26 22.81 5.46
C ALA A 153 0.50 21.36 5.94
N ASP A 154 -0.55 20.54 6.02
CA ASP A 154 -0.40 19.11 6.33
C ASP A 154 0.43 18.39 5.27
N ILE A 155 0.18 18.73 3.99
CA ILE A 155 0.90 18.16 2.85
C ILE A 155 2.38 18.58 2.88
N GLU A 156 2.67 19.85 3.11
CA GLU A 156 4.05 20.37 3.21
C GLU A 156 4.80 19.73 4.39
N LEU A 157 4.16 19.62 5.55
CA LEU A 157 4.74 18.97 6.73
C LEU A 157 5.02 17.48 6.46
N GLY A 158 4.04 16.77 5.90
CA GLY A 158 4.11 15.36 5.57
C GLY A 158 5.18 15.06 4.51
N ALA A 159 5.16 15.77 3.38
CA ALA A 159 6.06 15.55 2.27
C ALA A 159 7.48 16.12 2.48
N GLY A 160 7.64 17.09 3.38
CA GLY A 160 8.92 17.70 3.71
C GLY A 160 9.60 17.05 4.92
N PRO A 161 9.58 17.71 6.10
CA PRO A 161 10.35 17.27 7.27
C PRO A 161 9.96 15.89 7.77
N MET A 162 8.68 15.53 7.75
CA MET A 162 8.22 14.21 8.19
C MET A 162 8.75 13.10 7.27
N ARG A 163 8.69 13.29 5.94
CA ARG A 163 9.28 12.32 5.00
C ARG A 163 10.78 12.22 5.15
N ALA A 164 11.48 13.33 5.41
CA ALA A 164 12.93 13.33 5.64
C ALA A 164 13.31 12.50 6.88
N THR A 165 12.58 12.66 7.99
CA THR A 165 12.76 11.82 9.20
C THR A 165 12.48 10.36 8.91
N ALA A 166 11.40 10.05 8.18
CA ALA A 166 11.11 8.70 7.73
C ALA A 166 12.25 8.10 6.87
N THR A 167 12.88 8.90 6.00
CA THR A 167 14.03 8.42 5.23
C THR A 167 15.22 8.09 6.11
N ALA A 168 15.49 8.90 7.13
CA ALA A 168 16.60 8.67 8.05
C ALA A 168 16.41 7.39 8.89
N ILE A 169 15.18 7.08 9.29
CA ILE A 169 14.85 6.00 10.24
C ILE A 169 14.43 4.71 9.52
N VAL A 170 13.56 4.83 8.52
CA VAL A 170 12.92 3.69 7.84
C VAL A 170 13.70 3.33 6.59
N ASP A 171 13.79 4.23 5.61
CA ASP A 171 14.39 3.90 4.30
C ASP A 171 15.86 3.44 4.44
N ARG A 172 16.60 4.06 5.37
CA ARG A 172 18.01 3.71 5.65
C ARG A 172 18.18 2.51 6.57
N ASN A 173 17.11 1.92 7.12
CA ASN A 173 17.17 0.65 7.86
C ASN A 173 17.27 -0.51 6.88
N GLY A 174 18.43 -0.61 6.21
CA GLY A 174 18.65 -1.57 5.13
C GLY A 174 18.35 -3.01 5.55
N ASP A 175 18.64 -3.41 6.78
CA ASP A 175 18.40 -4.79 7.20
C ASP A 175 16.92 -5.15 7.29
N THR A 176 16.10 -4.31 7.93
CA THR A 176 14.68 -4.61 8.12
C THR A 176 13.90 -4.29 6.85
N MET A 177 14.20 -3.18 6.16
CA MET A 177 13.51 -2.84 4.91
C MET A 177 13.85 -3.78 3.77
N HIS A 178 15.10 -4.24 3.63
CA HIS A 178 15.41 -5.25 2.62
C HIS A 178 14.66 -6.57 2.88
N ALA A 179 14.49 -6.96 4.15
CA ALA A 179 13.67 -8.11 4.48
C ALA A 179 12.21 -7.90 4.05
N GLY A 180 11.64 -6.72 4.36
CA GLY A 180 10.30 -6.33 3.90
C GLY A 180 10.15 -6.39 2.38
N GLN A 181 11.06 -5.78 1.62
CA GLN A 181 11.03 -5.77 0.15
C GLN A 181 11.08 -7.18 -0.46
N ILE A 182 11.89 -8.07 0.12
CA ILE A 182 11.94 -9.49 -0.31
C ILE A 182 10.60 -10.17 -0.04
N LEU A 183 9.99 -9.96 1.13
CA LEU A 183 8.69 -10.53 1.46
C LEU A 183 7.57 -9.98 0.56
N ALA A 184 7.58 -8.68 0.26
CA ALA A 184 6.64 -8.04 -0.67
C ALA A 184 6.68 -8.70 -2.07
N ARG A 185 7.87 -8.96 -2.59
CA ARG A 185 8.03 -9.67 -3.89
C ARG A 185 7.49 -11.10 -3.85
N MET A 186 7.73 -11.82 -2.76
CA MET A 186 7.14 -13.16 -2.59
C MET A 186 5.62 -13.12 -2.49
N ILE A 187 5.08 -12.10 -1.82
CA ILE A 187 3.64 -11.89 -1.73
C ILE A 187 3.09 -11.72 -3.15
N ASP A 188 3.68 -10.83 -3.96
CA ASP A 188 3.25 -10.57 -5.35
C ASP A 188 3.33 -11.79 -6.28
N ALA A 189 4.33 -12.66 -6.09
CA ALA A 189 4.48 -13.89 -6.86
C ALA A 189 3.42 -14.97 -6.51
N LEU A 190 2.67 -14.81 -5.41
CA LEU A 190 1.65 -15.75 -4.98
C LEU A 190 0.24 -15.33 -5.42
N PRO A 191 -0.67 -16.29 -5.69
CA PRO A 191 -2.06 -16.01 -6.03
C PRO A 191 -2.73 -15.10 -5.00
N ARG A 192 -3.47 -14.09 -5.49
CA ARG A 192 -4.25 -13.16 -4.64
C ARG A 192 -5.32 -13.91 -3.83
N HIS A 193 -5.91 -14.95 -4.41
CA HIS A 193 -6.95 -15.77 -3.80
C HIS A 193 -6.57 -17.25 -3.81
N GLY A 194 -7.05 -17.98 -2.82
CA GLY A 194 -6.81 -19.42 -2.69
C GLY A 194 -5.40 -19.76 -2.21
N ARG A 195 -4.95 -20.97 -2.51
CA ARG A 195 -3.61 -21.46 -2.17
C ARG A 195 -2.77 -21.55 -3.44
N ALA A 196 -1.49 -21.17 -3.33
CA ALA A 196 -0.51 -21.57 -4.31
C ALA A 196 -0.35 -23.10 -4.32
N ASP A 197 -0.14 -23.67 -5.49
CA ASP A 197 0.19 -25.08 -5.65
C ASP A 197 1.56 -25.42 -5.05
N THR A 198 1.88 -26.71 -4.98
CA THR A 198 3.10 -27.21 -4.34
C THR A 198 4.38 -26.69 -5.01
N GLU A 199 4.38 -26.57 -6.34
CA GLU A 199 5.55 -26.15 -7.12
C GLU A 199 5.84 -24.66 -6.90
N ALA A 200 4.82 -23.82 -7.08
CA ALA A 200 4.90 -22.38 -6.83
C ALA A 200 5.35 -22.08 -5.39
N ARG A 201 4.86 -22.85 -4.42
CA ARG A 201 5.31 -22.74 -3.02
C ARG A 201 6.78 -23.10 -2.86
N ALA A 202 7.23 -24.23 -3.42
CA ALA A 202 8.58 -24.73 -3.25
C ALA A 202 9.62 -23.81 -3.91
N GLY A 203 9.31 -23.30 -5.11
CA GLY A 203 10.17 -22.42 -5.89
C GLY A 203 10.09 -20.93 -5.54
N LEU A 204 9.22 -20.53 -4.60
CA LEU A 204 8.94 -19.11 -4.32
C LEU A 204 10.20 -18.32 -3.94
N TRP A 205 11.06 -18.91 -3.12
CA TRP A 205 12.30 -18.26 -2.70
C TRP A 205 13.23 -18.00 -3.89
N ASP A 206 13.44 -19.01 -4.73
CA ASP A 206 14.40 -18.92 -5.82
C ASP A 206 13.91 -17.99 -6.93
N THR A 207 12.59 -17.97 -7.17
CA THR A 207 11.96 -17.18 -8.24
C THR A 207 11.72 -15.72 -7.86
N ALA A 208 11.38 -15.41 -6.60
CA ALA A 208 11.00 -14.06 -6.17
C ALA A 208 12.06 -13.35 -5.32
N ALA A 209 12.86 -14.09 -4.53
CA ALA A 209 13.79 -13.52 -3.55
C ALA A 209 15.24 -13.42 -4.06
N VAL A 210 15.71 -14.44 -4.78
CA VAL A 210 17.15 -14.61 -5.08
C VAL A 210 17.60 -13.83 -6.32
N SER A 211 16.70 -13.48 -7.24
CA SER A 211 17.07 -12.78 -8.48
C SER A 211 17.61 -11.35 -8.28
N HIS A 212 17.77 -10.87 -7.04
CA HIS A 212 18.13 -9.48 -6.71
C HIS A 212 19.09 -9.34 -5.51
N VAL A 213 19.92 -10.36 -5.24
CA VAL A 213 20.82 -10.38 -4.07
C VAL A 213 21.87 -9.25 -3.99
N PRO A 214 22.48 -8.71 -5.07
CA PRO A 214 23.57 -7.73 -4.88
C PRO A 214 23.10 -6.40 -4.27
N SER A 215 21.80 -6.07 -4.34
CA SER A 215 21.27 -4.82 -3.77
C SER A 215 20.77 -4.93 -2.33
N HIS A 216 20.60 -6.14 -1.79
CA HIS A 216 20.04 -6.36 -0.45
C HIS A 216 21.12 -6.73 0.56
N SER A 217 20.95 -6.33 1.82
CA SER A 217 21.90 -6.67 2.88
C SER A 217 21.79 -8.15 3.27
N ARG A 218 22.92 -8.75 3.66
CA ARG A 218 22.96 -10.17 4.08
C ARG A 218 22.02 -10.44 5.25
N THR A 219 21.96 -9.52 6.22
CA THR A 219 21.04 -9.61 7.36
C THR A 219 19.59 -9.56 6.92
N GLY A 220 19.23 -8.66 6.00
CA GLY A 220 17.87 -8.57 5.47
C GLY A 220 17.43 -9.83 4.72
N VAL A 221 18.33 -10.39 3.89
CA VAL A 221 18.09 -11.69 3.23
C VAL A 221 17.88 -12.80 4.26
N HIS A 222 18.71 -12.86 5.31
CA HIS A 222 18.55 -13.86 6.37
C HIS A 222 17.22 -13.71 7.15
N LYS A 223 16.83 -12.48 7.49
CA LYS A 223 15.54 -12.18 8.13
C LYS A 223 14.36 -12.63 7.27
N ALA A 224 14.38 -12.27 5.98
CA ALA A 224 13.36 -12.72 5.02
C ALA A 224 13.32 -14.25 4.90
N ARG A 225 14.48 -14.93 4.84
CA ARG A 225 14.56 -16.40 4.80
C ARG A 225 13.95 -17.04 6.02
N THR A 226 14.19 -16.46 7.19
CA THR A 226 13.63 -16.93 8.46
C THR A 226 12.11 -16.81 8.45
N ALA A 227 11.57 -15.65 8.06
CA ALA A 227 10.13 -15.43 7.94
C ALA A 227 9.48 -16.37 6.91
N TYR A 228 10.08 -16.51 5.73
CA TYR A 228 9.64 -17.43 4.69
C TYR A 228 9.60 -18.88 5.19
N ASN A 229 10.69 -19.38 5.80
CA ASN A 229 10.75 -20.75 6.30
C ASN A 229 9.70 -21.03 7.38
N ARG A 230 9.44 -20.05 8.26
CA ARG A 230 8.36 -20.12 9.25
C ARG A 230 7.00 -20.26 8.56
N CYS A 231 6.69 -19.34 7.64
CA CYS A 231 5.42 -19.33 6.92
C CYS A 231 5.21 -20.54 6.02
N TYR A 232 6.26 -21.02 5.35
CA TYR A 232 6.23 -22.20 4.51
C TYR A 232 5.82 -23.44 5.31
N ARG A 233 6.38 -23.62 6.51
CA ARG A 233 6.02 -24.74 7.41
C ARG A 233 4.61 -24.60 7.99
N GLN A 234 4.25 -23.43 8.48
CA GLN A 234 2.98 -23.20 9.18
C GLN A 234 1.76 -23.30 8.25
N THR A 235 1.91 -22.96 6.98
CA THR A 235 0.78 -22.87 6.03
C THR A 235 0.60 -24.13 5.18
N ARG A 236 1.26 -25.25 5.54
CA ARG A 236 1.07 -26.55 4.87
C ARG A 236 -0.34 -27.11 5.11
N ILE A 237 -0.91 -26.85 6.28
CA ILE A 237 -2.20 -27.34 6.75
C ILE A 237 -2.96 -26.15 7.37
N GLY A 238 -4.29 -26.20 7.41
CA GLY A 238 -5.13 -25.15 8.01
C GLY A 238 -5.48 -24.01 7.06
N ASP A 239 -6.29 -23.06 7.52
CA ASP A 239 -6.98 -22.10 6.64
C ASP A 239 -6.09 -20.97 6.12
N LYS A 240 -4.98 -20.69 6.81
CA LYS A 240 -4.05 -19.64 6.40
C LYS A 240 -3.17 -20.09 5.24
N ASN A 241 -3.17 -19.31 4.16
CA ASN A 241 -2.31 -19.54 3.00
C ASN A 241 -0.92 -18.88 3.18
N LEU A 242 0.04 -19.26 2.33
CA LEU A 242 1.41 -18.76 2.39
C LEU A 242 1.46 -17.23 2.21
N ARG A 243 0.66 -16.69 1.27
CA ARG A 243 0.60 -15.25 0.98
C ARG A 243 0.21 -14.46 2.23
N GLY A 244 -0.84 -14.86 2.93
CA GLY A 244 -1.31 -14.20 4.15
C GLY A 244 -0.29 -14.25 5.29
N CYS A 245 0.42 -15.38 5.47
CA CYS A 245 1.49 -15.44 6.46
C CYS A 245 2.66 -14.51 6.14
N LEU A 246 3.07 -14.45 4.88
CA LEU A 246 4.14 -13.54 4.45
C LEU A 246 3.70 -12.08 4.57
N ALA A 247 2.45 -11.77 4.26
CA ALA A 247 1.86 -10.44 4.42
C ALA A 247 1.90 -9.98 5.88
N GLU A 248 1.46 -10.82 6.83
CA GLU A 248 1.56 -10.47 8.25
C GLU A 248 3.01 -10.29 8.71
N ALA A 249 3.93 -11.14 8.24
CA ALA A 249 5.35 -11.01 8.57
C ALA A 249 5.95 -9.72 8.00
N HIS A 250 5.57 -9.34 6.78
CA HIS A 250 5.96 -8.08 6.15
C HIS A 250 5.40 -6.89 6.94
N ASP A 251 4.10 -6.88 7.19
CA ASP A 251 3.40 -5.77 7.84
C ASP A 251 3.94 -5.54 9.25
N GLY A 252 4.30 -6.61 9.99
CA GLY A 252 4.98 -6.49 11.28
C GLY A 252 6.35 -5.80 11.20
N LEU A 253 7.19 -6.13 10.21
CA LEU A 253 8.49 -5.46 10.03
C LEU A 253 8.33 -3.97 9.74
N VAL A 254 7.33 -3.63 8.92
CA VAL A 254 7.05 -2.23 8.56
C VAL A 254 6.46 -1.48 9.76
N LEU A 255 5.56 -2.10 10.51
CA LEU A 255 4.96 -1.51 11.71
C LEU A 255 6.01 -1.15 12.77
N ASP A 256 6.95 -2.05 13.06
CA ASP A 256 8.02 -1.81 14.05
C ASP A 256 8.88 -0.57 13.67
N LEU A 257 9.23 -0.45 12.39
CA LEU A 257 9.97 0.71 11.88
C LEU A 257 9.13 1.99 11.93
N ASN A 258 7.85 1.88 11.60
CA ASN A 258 6.94 3.01 11.56
C ASN A 258 6.64 3.55 12.98
N GLN A 259 6.56 2.69 13.99
CA GLN A 259 6.48 3.11 15.40
C GLN A 259 7.72 3.90 15.82
N THR A 260 8.92 3.41 15.46
CA THR A 260 10.19 4.12 15.71
C THR A 260 10.19 5.51 15.06
N TYR A 261 9.64 5.60 13.85
CA TYR A 261 9.46 6.86 13.14
C TYR A 261 8.49 7.80 13.87
N TRP A 262 7.31 7.32 14.27
CA TRP A 262 6.32 8.13 14.99
C TRP A 262 6.86 8.69 16.29
N ASP A 263 7.61 7.87 17.05
CA ASP A 263 8.26 8.32 18.28
C ASP A 263 9.28 9.44 18.02
N ALA A 264 10.05 9.33 16.93
CA ALA A 264 11.03 10.34 16.57
C ALA A 264 10.39 11.66 16.12
N VAL A 265 9.28 11.63 15.38
CA VAL A 265 8.57 12.85 14.98
C VAL A 265 7.96 13.56 16.18
N LYS A 266 7.38 12.82 17.14
CA LYS A 266 6.86 13.39 18.40
C LYS A 266 7.94 14.07 19.25
N ALA A 267 9.16 13.53 19.26
CA ALA A 267 10.25 14.08 20.07
C ALA A 267 10.83 15.38 19.49
N GLY A 268 10.57 15.67 18.21
CA GLY A 268 11.02 16.87 17.50
C GLY A 268 9.98 17.99 17.36
N SER A 269 8.75 17.77 17.83
CA SER A 269 7.62 18.71 17.84
C SER A 269 7.42 19.33 19.23
#